data_AF-K6XS34-F1
#
_entry.id   AF-K6XS34-F1
#
_cell.length_a   1.000
_cell.length_b   1.000
_cell.length_c   1.000
_cell.angle_alpha   90.00
_cell.angle_beta   90.00
_cell.angle_gamma   90.00
#
_symmetry.space_group_name_H-M   'P 1'
#
loop_
_entity.id
_entity.type
_entity.pdbx_description
1 polymer ?
#
loop_
_entity_poly.entity_id
_entity_poly.type
_entity_poly.pdbx_seq_one_letter_code
_entity_poly.pdbx_strand_id
1 'polypeptide(L)'
;MKTNRNLKTVRLSRCNIECHADAKNAFIHSKNIKTNANSNARFSASATAEDVEFVRENQQINPLVCIKISAGELRFFSGWGWFQHCLLMGIDDIEIIEFRTSTGINFEKYAWQYLLSKHVFDMQKTVSLAQWVNLIEAIPSSLKPQLLSSNYSRSAQMAVQYITGCSRESVRWAIKNSMRPENETQSVFEQLLR
;
A
#
# COMPACT_ATOMS: atom_id res chain seq x y z
N MET A 1 13.44 11.73 -24.90
CA MET A 1 12.09 11.93 -24.33
C MET A 1 12.20 12.87 -23.14
N LYS A 2 11.52 14.04 -23.14
CA LYS A 2 11.45 14.88 -21.94
C LYS A 2 10.64 14.11 -20.88
N THR A 3 11.19 13.94 -19.69
CA THR A 3 10.48 13.35 -18.56
C THR A 3 9.33 14.29 -18.17
N ASN A 4 8.08 13.86 -18.36
CA ASN A 4 6.86 14.62 -18.00
C ASN A 4 6.61 14.69 -16.48
N ARG A 5 7.63 14.37 -15.66
CA ARG A 5 7.56 14.29 -14.21
C ARG A 5 8.71 15.06 -13.57
N ASN A 6 8.44 15.72 -12.44
CA ASN A 6 9.47 16.40 -11.64
C ASN A 6 9.34 15.98 -10.19
N LEU A 7 10.47 15.68 -9.55
CA LEU A 7 10.57 15.59 -8.10
C LEU A 7 10.63 17.00 -7.53
N LYS A 8 9.87 17.25 -6.46
CA LYS A 8 9.90 18.52 -5.73
C LYS A 8 9.36 18.36 -4.32
N THR A 9 9.80 19.24 -3.44
CA THR A 9 9.21 19.43 -2.12
C THR A 9 8.02 20.39 -2.22
N VAL A 10 6.90 20.05 -1.57
CA VAL A 10 5.74 20.95 -1.41
C VAL A 10 5.33 21.05 0.05
N ARG A 11 4.77 22.20 0.40
CA ARG A 11 4.25 22.46 1.74
C ARG A 11 2.77 22.11 1.82
N LEU A 12 2.39 21.19 2.72
CA LEU A 12 1.02 20.74 2.92
C LEU A 12 0.10 21.91 3.26
N SER A 13 0.57 22.84 4.10
CA SER A 13 -0.20 24.03 4.47
C SER A 13 -0.58 24.94 3.29
N ARG A 14 0.01 24.75 2.10
CA ARG A 14 -0.19 25.57 0.89
C ARG A 14 -0.82 24.80 -0.26
N CYS A 15 -1.19 23.54 -0.05
CA CYS A 15 -1.69 22.66 -1.11
C CYS A 15 -2.94 21.90 -0.64
N ASN A 16 -3.93 21.77 -1.52
CA ASN A 16 -4.98 20.77 -1.37
C ASN A 16 -4.54 19.48 -2.06
N ILE A 17 -4.46 18.39 -1.31
CA ILE A 17 -3.99 17.09 -1.79
C ILE A 17 -5.10 16.05 -1.60
N GLU A 18 -5.62 15.54 -2.71
CA GLU A 18 -6.72 14.58 -2.70
C GLU A 18 -6.39 13.30 -3.47
N CYS A 19 -7.12 12.22 -3.21
CA CYS A 19 -6.98 11.00 -3.99
C CYS A 19 -7.57 11.19 -5.39
N HIS A 20 -6.84 10.78 -6.42
CA HIS A 20 -7.38 10.72 -7.78
C HIS A 20 -8.56 9.74 -7.85
N ALA A 21 -9.62 10.10 -8.59
CA ALA A 21 -10.85 9.29 -8.68
C ALA A 21 -10.56 7.83 -9.08
N ASP A 22 -9.76 7.63 -10.12
CA ASP A 22 -9.36 6.30 -10.60
C ASP A 22 -8.49 5.50 -9.63
N ALA A 23 -7.79 6.17 -8.70
CA ALA A 23 -6.96 5.52 -7.69
C ALA A 23 -7.74 5.16 -6.42
N LYS A 24 -8.97 5.66 -6.27
CA LYS A 24 -9.76 5.59 -5.04
C LYS A 24 -10.03 4.16 -4.58
N ASN A 25 -10.30 3.23 -5.49
CA ASN A 25 -10.58 1.83 -5.14
C ASN A 25 -9.37 1.15 -4.51
N ALA A 26 -8.19 1.28 -5.13
CA ALA A 26 -6.94 0.76 -4.57
C ALA A 26 -6.60 1.44 -3.24
N PHE A 27 -6.79 2.76 -3.15
CA PHE A 27 -6.55 3.52 -1.93
C PHE A 27 -7.44 3.06 -0.76
N ILE A 28 -8.75 2.92 -0.97
CA ILE A 28 -9.69 2.42 0.04
C ILE A 28 -9.30 0.99 0.44
N HIS A 29 -9.02 0.13 -0.53
CA HIS A 29 -8.64 -1.26 -0.25
C HIS A 29 -7.37 -1.34 0.61
N SER A 30 -6.39 -0.46 0.37
CA SER A 30 -5.15 -0.40 1.15
C SER A 30 -5.36 -0.13 2.65
N LYS A 31 -6.48 0.48 3.04
CA LYS A 31 -6.82 0.74 4.45
C LYS A 31 -7.17 -0.53 5.22
N ASN A 32 -7.64 -1.55 4.52
CA ASN A 32 -8.07 -2.81 5.12
C ASN A 32 -6.95 -3.87 5.16
N ILE A 33 -5.74 -3.54 4.66
CA ILE A 33 -4.62 -4.47 4.64
C ILE A 33 -3.70 -4.18 5.83
N LYS A 34 -3.51 -5.19 6.69
CA LYS A 34 -2.48 -5.18 7.72
C LYS A 34 -1.12 -5.34 7.04
N THR A 35 -0.26 -4.33 7.04
CA THR A 35 1.12 -4.39 6.53
C THR A 35 2.11 -4.30 7.67
N ASN A 36 3.35 -4.76 7.46
CA ASN A 36 4.41 -4.47 8.44
C ASN A 36 4.71 -2.96 8.52
N ALA A 37 4.47 -2.19 7.45
CA ALA A 37 4.52 -0.72 7.52
C ALA A 37 3.47 -0.14 8.47
N ASN A 38 2.29 -0.77 8.58
CA ASN A 38 1.29 -0.45 9.60
C ASN A 38 1.67 -1.02 10.98
N SER A 39 2.54 -2.03 11.07
CA SER A 39 3.14 -2.51 12.33
C SER A 39 4.20 -1.56 12.89
N ASN A 40 4.60 -0.53 12.12
CA ASN A 40 5.13 0.72 12.70
C ASN A 40 4.02 1.53 13.40
N ALA A 41 3.12 0.84 14.11
CA ALA A 41 2.31 1.37 15.19
C ALA A 41 3.18 1.97 16.33
N ARG A 42 4.51 1.97 16.20
CA ARG A 42 5.43 2.81 16.98
C ARG A 42 5.25 4.31 16.74
N PHE A 43 4.65 4.71 15.63
CA PHE A 43 4.35 6.13 15.35
C PHE A 43 3.12 6.66 16.10
N SER A 44 2.85 6.15 17.32
CA SER A 44 1.74 6.59 18.17
C SER A 44 2.20 7.63 19.19
N ALA A 45 1.48 8.75 19.29
CA ALA A 45 1.42 9.79 20.35
C ALA A 45 2.73 10.44 20.88
N SER A 46 3.89 9.79 20.76
CA SER A 46 5.20 10.25 21.21
C SER A 46 6.23 9.96 20.11
N ALA A 47 5.99 10.51 18.92
CA ALA A 47 6.97 10.50 17.85
C ALA A 47 8.28 11.11 18.36
N THR A 48 9.37 10.36 18.28
CA THR A 48 10.71 10.87 18.58
C THR A 48 11.24 11.69 17.40
N ALA A 49 12.30 12.46 17.62
CA ALA A 49 12.98 13.16 16.52
C ALA A 49 13.52 12.17 15.47
N GLU A 50 13.99 10.99 15.91
CA GLU A 50 14.47 9.92 15.04
C GLU A 50 13.34 9.35 14.16
N ASP A 51 12.12 9.21 14.71
CA ASP A 51 10.95 8.78 13.93
C ASP A 51 10.61 9.76 12.81
N VAL A 52 10.68 11.06 13.09
CA VAL A 52 10.41 12.12 12.10
C VAL A 52 11.48 12.11 11.01
N GLU A 53 12.75 11.95 11.37
CA GLU A 53 13.88 11.89 10.43
C GLU A 53 13.77 10.66 9.53
N PHE A 54 13.48 9.49 10.09
CA PHE A 54 13.24 8.27 9.34
C PHE A 54 12.10 8.44 8.31
N VAL A 55 11.00 9.09 8.68
CA VAL A 55 9.89 9.35 7.75
C VAL A 55 10.32 10.31 6.63
N ARG A 56 11.12 11.35 6.93
CA ARG A 56 11.66 12.27 5.92
C ARG A 56 12.60 11.57 4.95
N GLU A 57 13.51 10.72 5.42
CA GLU A 57 14.41 9.93 4.57
C GLU A 57 13.62 9.00 3.64
N ASN A 58 12.63 8.30 4.18
CA ASN A 58 11.81 7.39 3.39
C ASN A 58 10.99 8.10 2.31
N GLN A 59 10.60 9.36 2.52
CA GLN A 59 9.92 10.16 1.48
C GLN A 59 10.81 10.47 0.28
N GLN A 60 12.14 10.60 0.47
CA GLN A 60 13.06 10.81 -0.65
C GLN A 60 13.12 9.58 -1.57
N ILE A 61 12.92 8.39 -0.98
CA ILE A 61 12.94 7.11 -1.69
C ILE A 61 11.55 6.78 -2.25
N ASN A 62 10.50 7.07 -1.48
CA ASN A 62 9.11 6.72 -1.78
C ASN A 62 8.19 7.94 -1.72
N PRO A 63 8.39 8.94 -2.62
CA PRO A 63 7.61 10.18 -2.61
C PRO A 63 6.15 9.94 -2.99
N LEU A 64 5.29 10.90 -2.62
CA LEU A 64 3.89 10.91 -3.08
C LEU A 64 3.86 11.16 -4.59
N VAL A 65 3.11 10.36 -5.34
CA VAL A 65 3.03 10.52 -6.80
C VAL A 65 1.67 11.10 -7.17
N CYS A 66 1.70 12.26 -7.83
CA CYS A 66 0.49 13.03 -8.12
C CYS A 66 0.49 13.70 -9.49
N ILE A 67 -0.69 14.14 -9.91
CA ILE A 67 -0.88 15.07 -11.02
C ILE A 67 -1.27 16.45 -10.48
N LYS A 68 -0.87 17.50 -11.20
CA LYS A 68 -1.33 18.86 -10.93
C LYS A 68 -2.64 19.12 -11.64
N ILE A 69 -3.66 19.59 -10.91
CA ILE A 69 -4.95 19.98 -11.48
C ILE A 69 -4.98 21.49 -11.71
N SER A 70 -4.59 22.26 -10.70
CA SER A 70 -4.50 23.71 -10.75
C SER A 70 -3.40 24.22 -9.79
N ALA A 71 -3.32 25.53 -9.55
CA ALA A 71 -2.36 26.08 -8.61
C ALA A 71 -2.69 25.64 -7.18
N GLY A 72 -1.82 24.84 -6.56
CA GLY A 72 -2.02 24.32 -5.21
C GLY A 72 -2.92 23.10 -5.12
N GLU A 73 -3.55 22.64 -6.21
CA GLU A 73 -4.38 21.44 -6.21
C GLU A 73 -3.67 20.24 -6.85
N LEU A 74 -3.47 19.20 -6.04
CA LEU A 74 -2.78 17.96 -6.42
C LEU A 74 -3.71 16.76 -6.23
N ARG A 75 -3.67 15.83 -7.18
CA ARG A 75 -4.36 14.55 -7.07
C ARG A 75 -3.37 13.40 -7.08
N PHE A 76 -3.26 12.67 -5.96
CA PHE A 76 -2.35 11.53 -5.84
C PHE A 76 -2.96 10.24 -6.37
N PHE A 77 -2.11 9.36 -6.88
CA PHE A 77 -2.51 8.03 -7.35
C PHE A 77 -1.51 6.92 -6.97
N SER A 78 -0.46 7.26 -6.22
CA SER A 78 0.52 6.31 -5.65
C SER A 78 1.31 7.03 -4.55
N GLY A 79 2.08 6.29 -3.73
CA GLY A 79 2.91 6.87 -2.66
C GLY A 79 2.14 7.28 -1.40
N TRP A 80 0.85 6.98 -1.31
CA TRP A 80 -0.01 7.43 -0.20
C TRP A 80 0.35 6.85 1.17
N GLY A 81 1.10 5.74 1.23
CA GLY A 81 1.54 5.16 2.50
C GLY A 81 2.41 6.12 3.30
N TRP A 82 3.50 6.62 2.68
CA TRP A 82 4.43 7.54 3.35
C TRP A 82 3.84 8.93 3.55
N PHE A 83 2.99 9.38 2.63
CA PHE A 83 2.21 10.61 2.83
C PHE A 83 1.35 10.54 4.10
N GLN A 84 0.71 9.41 4.38
CA GLN A 84 -0.07 9.24 5.61
C GLN A 84 0.79 9.27 6.87
N HIS A 85 1.99 8.70 6.84
CA HIS A 85 2.94 8.84 7.94
C HIS A 85 3.35 10.29 8.18
N CYS A 86 3.56 11.08 7.12
CA CYS A 86 3.84 12.51 7.26
C CYS A 86 2.69 13.29 7.90
N LEU A 87 1.44 13.00 7.50
CA LEU A 87 0.27 13.60 8.14
C LEU A 87 0.20 13.26 9.64
N LEU A 88 0.48 12.01 10.00
CA LEU A 88 0.49 11.57 11.40
C LEU A 88 1.61 12.22 12.23
N MET A 89 2.76 12.49 11.61
CA MET A 89 3.94 13.10 12.23
C MET A 89 3.94 14.64 12.22
N GLY A 90 2.94 15.27 11.60
CA GLY A 90 2.92 16.72 11.42
C GLY A 90 4.04 17.27 10.53
N ILE A 91 4.55 16.45 9.59
CA ILE A 91 5.57 16.88 8.63
C ILE A 91 4.90 17.70 7.52
N ASP A 92 5.20 19.01 7.47
CA ASP A 92 4.58 19.95 6.54
C ASP A 92 5.24 19.98 5.15
N ASP A 93 6.55 19.84 5.08
CA ASP A 93 7.28 19.79 3.80
C ASP A 93 7.40 18.32 3.34
N ILE A 94 6.75 17.98 2.22
CA ILE A 94 6.72 16.61 1.67
C ILE A 94 7.31 16.50 0.26
N GLU A 95 7.97 15.39 -0.03
CA GLU A 95 8.51 15.07 -1.36
C GLU A 95 7.44 14.47 -2.27
N ILE A 96 7.29 15.04 -3.47
CA ILE A 96 6.34 14.59 -4.48
C ILE A 96 6.96 14.42 -5.86
N ILE A 97 6.50 13.41 -6.59
CA ILE A 97 6.69 13.30 -8.04
C ILE A 97 5.43 13.84 -8.71
N GLU A 98 5.53 15.05 -9.27
CA GLU A 98 4.44 15.68 -10.01
C GLU A 98 4.54 15.38 -11.50
N PHE A 99 3.47 14.81 -12.05
CA PHE A 99 3.24 14.71 -13.48
C PHE A 99 2.57 15.98 -14.02
N ARG A 100 3.16 16.55 -15.09
CA ARG A 100 2.65 17.76 -15.74
C ARG A 100 1.47 17.49 -16.68
N THR A 101 1.34 16.27 -17.19
CA THR A 101 0.26 15.86 -18.09
C THR A 101 -0.31 14.51 -17.67
N SER A 102 -1.62 14.34 -17.83
CA SER A 102 -2.33 13.06 -17.60
C SER A 102 -2.39 12.17 -18.85
N THR A 103 -1.98 12.69 -20.01
CA THR A 103 -2.11 12.01 -21.29
C THR A 103 -1.38 10.67 -21.29
N GLY A 104 -2.13 9.59 -21.54
CA GLY A 104 -1.60 8.22 -21.62
C GLY A 104 -1.31 7.56 -20.27
N ILE A 105 -1.65 8.20 -19.14
CA ILE A 105 -1.50 7.61 -17.81
C ILE A 105 -2.77 6.84 -17.45
N ASN A 106 -2.63 5.55 -17.17
CA ASN A 106 -3.68 4.74 -16.56
C ASN A 106 -3.54 4.77 -15.03
N PHE A 107 -4.16 5.76 -14.38
CA PHE A 107 -4.03 5.99 -12.94
C PHE A 107 -4.49 4.80 -12.09
N GLU A 108 -5.58 4.13 -12.50
CA GLU A 108 -6.08 2.94 -11.80
C GLU A 108 -5.03 1.82 -11.79
N LYS A 109 -4.42 1.54 -12.95
CA LYS A 109 -3.34 0.55 -13.06
C LYS A 109 -2.15 0.90 -12.17
N TYR A 110 -1.70 2.16 -12.18
CA TYR A 110 -0.58 2.60 -11.33
C TYR A 110 -0.90 2.46 -9.84
N ALA A 111 -2.14 2.79 -9.43
CA ALA A 111 -2.56 2.68 -8.06
C ALA A 111 -2.57 1.22 -7.56
N TRP A 112 -3.13 0.30 -8.35
CA TRP A 112 -3.09 -1.14 -8.03
C TRP A 112 -1.68 -1.72 -8.07
N GLN A 113 -0.85 -1.29 -9.02
CA GLN A 113 0.55 -1.70 -9.09
C GLN A 113 1.34 -1.24 -7.87
N TYR A 114 1.14 0.02 -7.44
CA TYR A 114 1.73 0.52 -6.20
C TYR A 114 1.28 -0.31 -5.00
N LEU A 115 -0.02 -0.58 -4.88
CA LEU A 115 -0.53 -1.39 -3.78
C LEU A 115 0.11 -2.78 -3.76
N LEU A 116 0.13 -3.48 -4.90
CA LEU A 116 0.82 -4.77 -5.03
C LEU A 116 2.29 -4.68 -4.58
N SER A 117 3.03 -3.66 -5.05
CA SER A 117 4.44 -3.49 -4.69
C SER A 117 4.67 -3.28 -3.20
N LYS A 118 3.75 -2.61 -2.49
CA LYS A 118 3.86 -2.43 -1.04
C LYS A 118 3.81 -3.76 -0.28
N HIS A 119 3.14 -4.76 -0.83
CA HIS A 119 2.93 -6.04 -0.17
C HIS A 119 3.91 -7.12 -0.60
N VAL A 120 4.78 -6.84 -1.58
CA VAL A 120 5.79 -7.82 -2.08
C VAL A 120 6.67 -8.32 -0.95
N PHE A 121 7.06 -7.44 -0.02
CA PHE A 121 7.90 -7.81 1.12
C PHE A 121 7.12 -8.44 2.28
N ASP A 122 5.81 -8.24 2.35
CA ASP A 122 4.95 -8.91 3.34
C ASP A 122 4.80 -10.42 3.03
N MET A 123 5.14 -10.86 1.80
CA MET A 123 4.99 -12.24 1.31
C MET A 123 5.76 -13.31 2.10
N GLN A 124 6.75 -12.93 2.91
CA GLN A 124 7.61 -13.90 3.61
C GLN A 124 6.97 -14.51 4.88
N LYS A 125 5.81 -14.02 5.34
CA LYS A 125 5.14 -14.52 6.56
C LYS A 125 3.80 -15.19 6.24
N THR A 126 3.48 -16.27 6.95
CA THR A 126 2.26 -17.11 6.77
C THR A 126 0.92 -16.35 6.89
N VAL A 127 0.88 -15.23 7.62
CA VAL A 127 -0.31 -14.35 7.75
C VAL A 127 -0.63 -13.59 6.45
N SER A 128 0.32 -13.49 5.52
CA SER A 128 0.21 -12.66 4.30
C SER A 128 -0.56 -13.31 3.15
N LEU A 129 -0.65 -14.64 3.08
CA LEU A 129 -1.19 -15.31 1.89
C LEU A 129 -2.68 -15.03 1.68
N ALA A 130 -3.48 -15.00 2.76
CA ALA A 130 -4.89 -14.66 2.68
C ALA A 130 -5.12 -13.20 2.24
N GLN A 131 -4.28 -12.29 2.71
CA GLN A 131 -4.33 -10.88 2.30
C GLN A 131 -3.99 -10.71 0.82
N TRP A 132 -3.02 -11.48 0.32
CA TRP A 132 -2.67 -11.52 -1.09
C TRP A 132 -3.81 -12.06 -1.96
N VAL A 133 -4.51 -13.09 -1.51
CA VAL A 133 -5.69 -13.59 -2.21
C VAL A 133 -6.77 -12.51 -2.27
N ASN A 134 -7.11 -11.88 -1.14
CA ASN A 134 -8.09 -10.80 -1.09
C ASN A 134 -7.71 -9.60 -1.97
N LEU A 135 -6.42 -9.25 -1.98
CA LEU A 135 -5.88 -8.18 -2.83
C LEU A 135 -6.04 -8.51 -4.32
N ILE A 136 -5.64 -9.73 -4.73
CA ILE A 136 -5.77 -10.15 -6.13
C ILE A 136 -7.24 -10.29 -6.53
N GLU A 137 -8.13 -10.69 -5.62
CA GLU A 137 -9.58 -10.72 -5.87
C GLU A 137 -10.13 -9.32 -6.16
N ALA A 138 -9.70 -8.32 -5.37
CA ALA A 138 -10.17 -6.95 -5.46
C ALA A 138 -9.70 -6.17 -6.70
N ILE A 139 -8.61 -6.59 -7.34
CA ILE A 139 -8.13 -5.94 -8.58
C ILE A 139 -9.21 -6.06 -9.68
N PRO A 140 -9.51 -4.99 -10.44
CA PRO A 140 -10.41 -5.06 -11.59
C PRO A 140 -9.99 -6.14 -12.59
N SER A 141 -10.95 -6.94 -13.05
CA SER A 141 -10.70 -8.07 -13.97
C SER A 141 -9.98 -7.66 -15.26
N SER A 142 -10.26 -6.45 -15.78
CA SER A 142 -9.59 -5.85 -16.94
C SER A 142 -8.11 -5.54 -16.72
N LEU A 143 -7.70 -5.32 -15.47
CA LEU A 143 -6.32 -4.98 -15.09
C LEU A 143 -5.50 -6.19 -14.66
N LYS A 144 -6.12 -7.28 -14.17
CA LYS A 144 -5.41 -8.48 -13.69
C LYS A 144 -4.38 -9.03 -14.69
N PRO A 145 -4.69 -9.22 -15.99
CA PRO A 145 -3.72 -9.72 -16.96
C PRO A 145 -2.51 -8.78 -17.12
N GLN A 146 -2.74 -7.47 -17.03
CA GLN A 146 -1.69 -6.46 -17.20
C GLN A 146 -0.80 -6.29 -15.97
N LEU A 147 -1.33 -6.55 -14.78
CA LEU A 147 -0.62 -6.39 -13.51
C LEU A 147 0.13 -7.67 -13.11
N LEU A 148 -0.46 -8.83 -13.38
CA LEU A 148 0.09 -10.13 -12.94
C LEU A 148 0.91 -10.83 -14.03
N SER A 149 0.77 -10.43 -15.30
CA SER A 149 1.56 -10.94 -16.43
C SER A 149 1.58 -12.48 -16.46
N SER A 150 2.77 -13.10 -16.38
CA SER A 150 2.94 -14.57 -16.37
C SER A 150 2.31 -15.27 -15.17
N ASN A 151 2.05 -14.54 -14.08
CA ASN A 151 1.44 -15.08 -12.87
C ASN A 151 -0.09 -14.96 -12.88
N TYR A 152 -0.68 -14.45 -13.97
CA TYR A 152 -2.12 -14.31 -14.08
C TYR A 152 -2.82 -15.67 -14.07
N SER A 153 -3.81 -15.80 -13.20
CA SER A 153 -4.79 -16.88 -13.21
C SER A 153 -6.17 -16.30 -12.94
N ARG A 154 -7.22 -16.95 -13.46
CA ARG A 154 -8.61 -16.60 -13.13
C ARG A 154 -8.89 -16.80 -11.64
N SER A 155 -8.21 -17.75 -11.00
CA SER A 155 -8.28 -17.97 -9.56
C SER A 155 -7.22 -17.13 -8.85
N ALA A 156 -7.64 -16.28 -7.91
CA ALA A 156 -6.71 -15.50 -7.09
C ALA A 156 -5.78 -16.41 -6.27
N GLN A 157 -6.29 -17.52 -5.76
CA GLN A 157 -5.48 -18.52 -5.04
C GLN A 157 -4.39 -19.12 -5.91
N MET A 158 -4.68 -19.39 -7.20
CA MET A 158 -3.68 -19.87 -8.15
C MET A 158 -2.66 -18.78 -8.49
N ALA A 159 -3.11 -17.54 -8.69
CA ALA A 159 -2.20 -16.42 -8.91
C ALA A 159 -1.24 -16.22 -7.72
N VAL A 160 -1.73 -16.32 -6.48
CA VAL A 160 -0.87 -16.28 -5.29
C VAL A 160 0.12 -17.43 -5.26
N GLN A 161 -0.28 -18.66 -5.64
CA GLN A 161 0.66 -19.79 -5.74
C GLN A 161 1.78 -19.50 -6.75
N TYR A 162 1.45 -18.94 -7.92
CA TYR A 162 2.46 -18.59 -8.93
C TYR A 162 3.40 -17.47 -8.46
N ILE A 163 2.88 -16.48 -7.75
CA ILE A 163 3.69 -15.35 -7.24
C ILE A 163 4.61 -15.80 -6.09
N THR A 164 4.10 -16.61 -5.17
CA THR A 164 4.79 -16.94 -3.92
C THR A 164 5.54 -18.27 -3.94
N GLY A 165 5.24 -19.14 -4.91
CA GLY A 165 5.73 -20.53 -4.95
C GLY A 165 5.14 -21.43 -3.85
N CYS A 166 4.20 -20.94 -3.04
CA CYS A 166 3.58 -21.74 -1.98
C CYS A 166 2.67 -22.84 -2.54
N SER A 167 2.53 -23.94 -1.79
CA SER A 167 1.60 -25.01 -2.15
C SER A 167 0.14 -24.56 -2.03
N ARG A 168 -0.74 -25.27 -2.75
CA ARG A 168 -2.18 -25.07 -2.70
C ARG A 168 -2.73 -25.23 -1.28
N GLU A 169 -2.23 -26.21 -0.54
CA GLU A 169 -2.64 -26.51 0.83
C GLU A 169 -2.31 -25.35 1.76
N SER A 170 -1.11 -24.78 1.65
CA SER A 170 -0.68 -23.62 2.44
C SER A 170 -1.56 -22.40 2.20
N VAL A 171 -1.88 -22.10 0.94
CA VAL A 171 -2.77 -20.99 0.58
C VAL A 171 -4.19 -21.23 1.13
N ARG A 172 -4.74 -22.45 0.96
CA ARG A 172 -6.07 -22.79 1.50
C ARG A 172 -6.12 -22.72 3.03
N TRP A 173 -5.08 -23.20 3.69
CA TRP A 173 -4.96 -23.16 5.15
C TRP A 173 -4.92 -21.72 5.66
N ALA A 174 -4.14 -20.84 5.01
CA ALA A 174 -4.05 -19.43 5.36
C ALA A 174 -5.41 -18.71 5.24
N ILE A 175 -6.15 -18.94 4.15
CA ILE A 175 -7.50 -18.37 3.96
C ILE A 175 -8.47 -18.86 5.04
N LYS A 176 -8.44 -20.17 5.35
CA LYS A 176 -9.32 -20.76 6.36
C LYS A 176 -9.06 -20.18 7.76
N ASN A 177 -7.80 -19.93 8.09
CA ASN A 177 -7.43 -19.42 9.41
C ASN A 177 -7.52 -17.90 9.52
N SER A 178 -7.47 -17.14 8.43
CA SER A 178 -7.71 -15.69 8.46
C SER A 178 -9.16 -15.32 8.79
N MET A 179 -10.10 -16.25 8.68
CA MET A 179 -11.51 -16.07 9.05
C MET A 179 -11.81 -16.39 10.51
N ARG A 180 -10.83 -16.88 11.29
CA ARG A 180 -11.03 -17.08 12.72
C ARG A 180 -10.89 -15.74 13.44
N PRO A 181 -11.89 -15.28 14.21
CA PRO A 181 -11.71 -14.10 15.05
C PRO A 181 -10.55 -14.35 16.02
N GLU A 182 -9.74 -13.32 16.28
CA GLU A 182 -8.56 -13.34 17.17
C GLU A 182 -8.89 -13.66 18.66
N ASN A 183 -10.09 -14.19 18.95
CA ASN A 183 -10.54 -14.59 20.29
C ASN A 183 -10.40 -16.09 20.53
N GLU A 184 -9.21 -16.67 20.30
CA GLU A 184 -8.94 -18.04 20.76
C GLU A 184 -7.45 -18.42 20.82
N THR A 185 -6.59 -17.44 21.09
CA THR A 185 -5.32 -17.74 21.75
C THR A 185 -5.48 -17.33 23.21
N GLN A 186 -6.12 -18.19 24.01
CA GLN A 186 -5.76 -18.25 25.43
C GLN A 186 -4.25 -18.36 25.47
N SER A 187 -3.62 -17.36 26.08
CA SER A 187 -2.20 -17.35 26.32
C SER A 187 -1.84 -18.66 27.02
N VAL A 188 -0.84 -19.39 26.53
CA VAL A 188 -0.27 -20.58 27.21
C VAL A 188 0.08 -20.26 28.67
N PHE A 189 0.33 -18.98 28.97
CA PHE A 189 0.57 -18.46 30.31
C PHE A 189 -0.67 -18.50 31.23
N GLU A 190 -1.88 -18.33 30.69
CA GLU A 190 -3.14 -18.41 31.46
C GLU A 190 -3.53 -19.86 31.80
N GLN A 191 -3.07 -20.83 31.01
CA GLN A 191 -3.27 -22.25 31.31
C GLN A 191 -2.30 -22.79 32.37
N LEU A 192 -1.15 -22.14 32.56
CA LEU A 192 -0.15 -22.51 33.59
C LEU A 192 -0.42 -21.90 34.97
N LEU A 193 -1.39 -20.98 35.06
CA LEU A 193 -1.79 -20.30 36.31
C LEU A 193 -3.12 -20.83 36.89
N ARG A 194 -3.66 -21.93 36.35
CA ARG A 194 -4.74 -22.73 36.96
C ARG A 194 -4.20 -24.04 37.49
#